data_AF-A0A7H1N412-F1
#
_entry.id   AF-A0A7H1N412-F1
#
_cell.length_a   1.000
_cell.length_b   1.000
_cell.length_c   1.000
_cell.angle_alpha   90.00
_cell.angle_beta   90.00
_cell.angle_gamma   90.00
#
_symmetry.space_group_name_H-M   'P 1'
#
loop_
_entity.id
_entity.type
_entity.pdbx_description
1 polymer ?
#
loop_
_entity_poly.entity_id
_entity_poly.type
_entity_poly.pdbx_seq_one_letter_code
_entity_poly.pdbx_strand_id
1 'polypeptide(L)'
;MSTVRNNHSLTPLTNGRILVAGGESGGWGVCNTLSTAQRYDPVTGKWLIAASMNVARSLHTATPLRDGKVLVVGGVAREPDCYISPALRSAELYNYPRPATAP
;
A
#
# COMPACT_ATOMS: atom_id res chain seq x y z
N MET A 1 -11.15 -6.01 -6.14
CA MET A 1 -9.81 -6.12 -5.54
C MET A 1 -9.14 -7.30 -6.20
N SER A 2 -7.88 -7.22 -6.63
CA SER A 2 -7.26 -8.29 -7.45
C SER A 2 -6.12 -9.03 -6.76
N THR A 3 -5.78 -8.66 -5.52
CA THR A 3 -4.74 -9.32 -4.73
C THR A 3 -5.30 -9.56 -3.34
N VAL A 4 -5.29 -10.83 -2.91
CA VAL A 4 -5.55 -11.19 -1.51
C VAL A 4 -4.49 -10.55 -0.62
N ARG A 5 -4.92 -9.89 0.46
CA ARG A 5 -4.02 -9.26 1.41
C ARG A 5 -4.62 -9.15 2.80
N ASN A 6 -3.81 -9.37 3.84
CA ASN A 6 -4.07 -8.94 5.22
C ASN A 6 -3.06 -7.85 5.63
N ASN A 7 -3.21 -7.27 6.83
CA ASN A 7 -2.27 -6.28 7.39
C ASN A 7 -1.97 -5.07 6.49
N HIS A 8 -2.90 -4.73 5.59
CA HIS A 8 -2.84 -3.60 4.68
C HIS A 8 -3.43 -2.35 5.34
N SER A 9 -3.19 -1.18 4.75
CA SER A 9 -3.85 0.06 5.16
C SER A 9 -4.99 0.44 4.20
N LEU A 10 -6.04 1.06 4.76
CA LEU A 10 -7.14 1.66 4.03
C LEU A 10 -7.11 3.17 4.28
N THR A 11 -6.86 3.95 3.23
CA THR A 11 -6.72 5.42 3.34
C THR A 11 -7.77 6.12 2.48
N PRO A 12 -8.70 6.88 3.09
CA PRO A 12 -9.60 7.76 2.35
C PRO A 12 -8.79 8.84 1.64
N LEU A 13 -9.12 9.06 0.37
CA LEU A 13 -8.50 10.04 -0.49
C LEU A 13 -9.39 11.28 -0.61
N THR A 14 -8.78 12.44 -0.83
CA THR A 14 -9.51 13.72 -0.96
C THR A 14 -10.49 13.75 -2.13
N ASN A 15 -10.30 12.88 -3.13
CA ASN A 15 -11.22 12.71 -4.26
C ASN A 15 -12.34 11.69 -4.02
N GLY A 16 -12.56 11.26 -2.77
CA GLY A 16 -13.61 10.30 -2.40
C GLY A 16 -13.30 8.84 -2.74
N ARG A 17 -12.12 8.55 -3.29
CA ARG A 17 -11.66 7.16 -3.50
C ARG A 17 -10.99 6.62 -2.24
N ILE A 18 -10.74 5.32 -2.20
CA ILE A 18 -10.00 4.67 -1.11
C ILE A 18 -8.72 4.09 -1.68
N LEU A 19 -7.57 4.41 -1.09
CA LEU A 19 -6.31 3.73 -1.37
C LEU A 19 -6.18 2.53 -0.43
N VAL A 20 -5.83 1.40 -1.02
CA VAL A 20 -5.50 0.16 -0.33
C VAL A 20 -4.04 -0.16 -0.63
N ALA A 21 -3.17 -0.05 0.36
CA ALA A 21 -1.72 -0.15 0.17
C ALA A 21 -1.08 -1.25 1.03
N GLY A 22 -0.08 -1.92 0.45
CA GLY A 22 0.73 -2.93 1.12
C GLY A 22 -0.05 -4.12 1.68
N GLY A 23 0.42 -4.64 2.81
CA GLY A 23 -0.08 -5.87 3.42
C GLY A 23 0.71 -7.10 2.99
N GLU A 24 0.18 -8.29 3.25
CA GLU A 24 0.84 -9.57 2.94
C GLU A 24 -0.12 -10.49 2.18
N SER A 25 0.36 -11.19 1.16
CA SER A 25 -0.49 -12.03 0.28
C SER A 25 -0.47 -13.52 0.60
N GLY A 26 -0.07 -13.92 1.81
CA GLY A 26 0.10 -15.33 2.17
C GLY A 26 -0.71 -15.78 3.38
N GLY A 27 -0.86 -17.10 3.50
CA GLY A 27 -1.43 -17.75 4.68
C GLY A 27 -0.39 -17.91 5.79
N TRP A 28 -0.76 -18.62 6.86
CA TRP A 28 0.16 -18.92 7.97
C TRP A 28 1.45 -19.56 7.46
N GLY A 29 2.61 -18.95 7.78
CA GLY A 29 3.93 -19.44 7.35
C GLY A 29 4.38 -18.98 5.96
N VAL A 30 3.57 -18.18 5.24
CA VAL A 30 3.94 -17.53 3.98
C VAL A 30 3.72 -16.03 4.11
N CYS A 31 4.78 -15.24 4.10
CA CYS A 31 4.71 -13.81 4.42
C CYS A 31 5.25 -12.99 3.26
N ASN A 32 4.50 -12.95 2.17
CA ASN A 32 4.87 -12.14 1.02
C ASN A 32 4.40 -10.70 1.22
N THR A 33 5.27 -9.84 1.75
CA THR A 33 4.95 -8.41 1.87
C THR A 33 4.75 -7.78 0.50
N LEU A 34 3.70 -6.97 0.39
CA LEU A 34 3.31 -6.32 -0.85
C LEU A 34 3.81 -4.88 -0.86
N SER A 35 4.39 -4.47 -1.99
CA SER A 35 4.54 -3.05 -2.34
C SER A 35 3.35 -2.53 -3.17
N THR A 36 2.50 -3.43 -3.66
CA THR A 36 1.39 -3.06 -4.54
C THR A 36 0.29 -2.29 -3.81
N ALA A 37 -0.35 -1.38 -4.54
CA ALA A 37 -1.51 -0.65 -4.07
C ALA A 37 -2.64 -0.67 -5.10
N GLN A 38 -3.87 -0.52 -4.63
CA GLN A 38 -5.07 -0.44 -5.44
C GLN A 38 -5.94 0.71 -4.96
N ARG A 39 -6.72 1.31 -5.86
CA ARG A 39 -7.73 2.30 -5.51
C ARG A 39 -9.11 1.73 -5.72
N TYR A 40 -9.98 1.91 -4.76
CA TYR A 40 -11.40 1.64 -4.90
C TYR A 40 -12.13 2.94 -5.21
N ASP A 41 -12.99 2.90 -6.24
CA ASP A 41 -13.89 3.98 -6.60
C ASP A 41 -15.31 3.62 -6.11
N PRO A 42 -15.81 4.27 -5.04
CA PRO A 42 -17.11 3.92 -4.45
C PRO A 42 -18.29 4.24 -5.36
N VAL A 43 -18.14 5.19 -6.30
CA VAL A 43 -19.22 5.60 -7.21
C VAL A 43 -19.48 4.51 -8.24
N THR A 44 -18.41 3.93 -8.77
CA THR A 44 -18.50 2.89 -9.82
C THR A 44 -18.39 1.47 -9.28
N GLY A 45 -18.02 1.31 -8.02
CA GLY A 45 -17.71 0.02 -7.39
C GLY A 45 -16.45 -0.65 -7.97
N LYS A 46 -15.65 0.07 -8.76
CA LYS A 46 -14.51 -0.51 -9.48
C LYS A 46 -13.22 -0.39 -8.69
N TRP A 47 -12.36 -1.37 -8.93
CA TRP A 47 -10.98 -1.38 -8.44
C TRP A 47 -10.03 -0.98 -9.57
N LEU A 48 -9.13 -0.07 -9.27
CA LEU A 48 -8.10 0.44 -10.18
C LEU A 48 -6.73 0.09 -9.62
N ILE A 49 -5.82 -0.36 -10.48
CA ILE A 49 -4.42 -0.52 -10.09
C ILE A 49 -3.83 0.86 -9.81
N ALA A 50 -3.02 0.97 -8.75
CA ALA A 50 -2.28 2.17 -8.41
C ALA A 50 -0.77 1.89 -8.52
N ALA A 51 0.05 2.93 -8.43
CA ALA A 51 1.51 2.76 -8.42
C ALA A 51 1.93 1.88 -7.23
N SER A 52 3.02 1.13 -7.36
CA SER A 52 3.59 0.44 -6.20
C SER A 52 4.34 1.44 -5.31
N MET A 53 4.40 1.14 -4.02
CA MET A 53 5.35 1.72 -3.08
C MET A 53 6.78 1.32 -3.46
N ASN A 54 7.77 2.10 -3.03
CA ASN A 54 9.18 1.76 -3.23
C ASN A 54 9.61 0.62 -2.32
N VAL A 55 9.00 0.52 -1.14
CA VAL A 55 9.28 -0.53 -0.16
C VAL A 55 8.00 -1.34 0.06
N ALA A 56 8.13 -2.67 0.09
CA ALA A 56 7.03 -3.54 0.49
C ALA A 56 6.80 -3.42 2.01
N ARG A 57 5.54 -3.25 2.43
CA ARG A 57 5.21 -2.94 3.82
C ARG A 57 3.93 -3.65 4.26
N SER A 58 3.97 -4.33 5.39
CA SER A 58 2.76 -4.72 6.14
C SER A 58 2.77 -4.10 7.54
N LEU A 59 1.61 -4.08 8.20
CA LEU A 59 1.47 -3.49 9.55
C LEU A 59 1.95 -2.03 9.62
N HIS A 60 1.90 -1.31 8.51
CA HIS A 60 2.33 0.09 8.39
C HIS A 60 1.15 1.02 8.65
N THR A 61 1.46 2.30 8.83
CA THR A 61 0.45 3.37 8.83
C THR A 61 0.48 4.12 7.50
N ALA A 62 -0.69 4.59 7.07
CA ALA A 62 -0.84 5.44 5.89
C ALA A 62 -1.73 6.63 6.27
N THR A 63 -1.22 7.84 6.05
CA THR A 63 -1.88 9.08 6.44
C THR A 63 -2.10 9.96 5.21
N PRO A 64 -3.35 10.34 4.89
CA PRO A 64 -3.62 11.23 3.79
C PRO A 64 -3.15 12.64 4.15
N LEU A 65 -2.48 13.30 3.20
CA LEU A 65 -2.01 14.67 3.33
C LEU A 65 -2.94 15.63 2.58
N ARG A 66 -2.91 16.91 2.97
CA ARG A 66 -3.76 17.96 2.37
C ARG A 66 -3.46 18.21 0.90
N ASP A 67 -2.23 17.92 0.45
CA ASP A 67 -1.81 18.05 -0.94
C ASP A 67 -2.21 16.85 -1.82
N GLY A 68 -2.99 15.90 -1.28
CA GLY A 68 -3.50 14.73 -2.01
C GLY A 68 -2.53 13.55 -2.07
N LYS A 69 -1.36 13.65 -1.41
CA LYS A 69 -0.43 12.53 -1.26
C LYS A 69 -0.78 11.69 -0.02
N VAL A 70 -0.14 10.53 0.11
CA VAL A 70 -0.28 9.68 1.29
C VAL A 70 1.10 9.44 1.89
N LEU A 71 1.30 9.81 3.15
CA LEU A 71 2.51 9.47 3.89
C LEU A 71 2.38 8.04 4.42
N VAL A 72 3.28 7.16 4.01
CA VAL A 72 3.34 5.77 4.47
C VAL A 72 4.55 5.61 5.39
N VAL A 73 4.33 5.18 6.64
CA VAL A 73 5.39 5.13 7.66
C VAL A 73 5.51 3.74 8.28
N GLY A 74 6.75 3.28 8.38
CA GLY A 74 7.11 2.09 9.15
C GLY A 74 6.55 0.81 8.57
N GLY A 75 6.07 -0.05 9.48
CA GLY A 75 5.65 -1.41 9.20
C GLY A 75 6.81 -2.40 9.24
N VAL A 76 6.58 -3.58 8.69
CA VAL A 76 7.59 -4.62 8.50
C VAL A 76 7.72 -4.95 7.02
N ALA A 77 8.96 -5.19 6.58
CA ALA A 77 9.20 -5.95 5.35
C ALA A 77 9.43 -7.39 5.80
N ARG A 78 8.69 -8.34 5.23
CA ARG A 78 8.90 -9.75 5.48
C ARG A 78 9.50 -10.37 4.24
N GLU A 79 10.63 -11.02 4.43
CA GLU A 79 11.35 -11.81 3.44
C GLU A 79 10.71 -13.21 3.31
N PRO A 80 11.08 -14.02 2.30
CA PRO A 80 10.42 -15.29 1.98
C PRO A 80 10.33 -16.30 3.13
N ASP A 81 11.22 -16.19 4.13
CA ASP A 81 11.17 -16.93 5.37
C ASP A 81 10.59 -16.04 6.49
N CYS A 82 9.31 -16.27 6.84
CA CYS A 82 8.51 -15.58 7.85
C CYS A 82 9.11 -15.42 9.28
N TYR A 83 10.36 -15.80 9.50
CA TYR A 83 11.03 -15.89 10.78
C TYR A 83 11.61 -14.55 11.25
N ILE A 84 11.97 -13.66 10.32
CA ILE A 84 12.51 -12.34 10.65
C ILE A 84 11.66 -11.28 9.95
N SER A 85 11.05 -10.39 10.75
CA SER A 85 10.31 -9.24 10.26
C SER A 85 11.08 -7.98 10.66
N PRO A 86 12.08 -7.53 9.88
CA PRO A 86 12.75 -6.26 10.17
C PRO A 86 11.72 -5.13 10.21
N ALA A 87 11.64 -4.48 11.38
CA ALA A 87 10.89 -3.24 11.50
C ALA A 87 11.51 -2.20 10.56
N LEU A 88 10.67 -1.59 9.73
CA LEU A 88 11.10 -0.58 8.78
C LEU A 88 11.26 0.75 9.52
N ARG A 89 12.49 1.25 9.53
CA ARG A 89 12.85 2.59 9.99
C ARG A 89 12.80 3.63 8.86
N SER A 90 11.86 3.45 7.93
CA SER A 90 11.71 4.28 6.74
C SER A 90 10.26 4.72 6.55
N ALA A 91 10.09 5.85 5.89
CA ALA A 91 8.81 6.36 5.44
C ALA A 91 8.92 6.72 3.95
N GLU A 92 7.79 6.75 3.27
CA GLU A 92 7.72 7.23 1.89
C GLU A 92 6.46 8.03 1.63
N LEU A 93 6.58 8.96 0.69
CA LEU A 93 5.48 9.77 0.22
C LEU A 93 4.89 9.13 -1.03
N TYR A 94 3.69 8.59 -0.89
CA TYR A 94 2.99 7.88 -1.95
C TYR A 94 2.14 8.83 -2.79
N ASN A 95 2.48 8.90 -4.08
CA ASN A 95 1.81 9.75 -5.06
C ASN A 95 0.86 8.93 -5.94
N TYR A 96 -0.39 9.37 -6.09
CA TYR A 96 -1.34 8.81 -7.05
C TYR A 96 -2.07 9.95 -7.80
N PRO A 97 -2.14 9.96 -9.15
CA PRO A 97 -1.47 9.08 -10.10
C PRO A 97 0.02 9.46 -10.28
N ARG A 98 0.89 8.49 -10.59
CA ARG A 98 2.15 8.82 -11.26
C ARG A 98 1.76 9.49 -12.59
N PRO A 99 2.30 10.68 -12.94
CA PRO A 99 2.10 11.22 -14.28
C PRO A 99 2.41 10.12 -15.29
N ALA A 100 1.50 9.88 -16.24
CA ALA A 100 1.82 9.10 -17.41
C ALA A 100 2.94 9.88 -18.11
N THR A 101 4.18 9.39 -17.99
CA THR A 101 5.38 9.84 -18.71
C THR A 101 5.63 11.36 -18.69
N ALA A 102 6.55 11.83 -17.85
CA ALA A 102 7.34 12.98 -18.25
C ALA A 102 8.42 12.49 -19.24
N PRO A 103 8.74 13.25 -20.31
CA PRO A 103 9.71 12.88 -21.34
C PRO A 103 11.12 12.63 -20.78
#